data_AF-A0A9D2HNM5-F1
#
_entry.id   AF-A0A9D2HNM5-F1
#
_cell.length_a   1.000
_cell.length_b   1.000
_cell.length_c   1.000
_cell.angle_alpha   90.00
_cell.angle_beta   90.00
_cell.angle_gamma   90.00
#
_symmetry.space_group_name_H-M   'P 1'
#
loop_
_entity.id
_entity.type
_entity.pdbx_description
1 polymer ?
#
loop_
_entity_poly.entity_id
_entity_poly.type
_entity_poly.pdbx_seq_one_letter_code
_entity_poly.pdbx_strand_id
1 'polypeptide(L)' 'MAIPELTTPVVDANQAILGFLGRKLDNGQELTGIENLMAMTASAKELRQDYGPTPADMQLEKPELPETVKGVLANYAGV' A
#
# COMPACT_ATOMS: atom_id res chain seq x y z
N MET A 1 0.57 -47.33 6.58
CA MET A 1 -0.55 -46.44 6.96
C MET A 1 -0.15 -45.05 6.52
N ALA A 2 -0.76 -44.51 5.46
CA ALA A 2 -0.42 -43.18 4.94
C ALA A 2 -1.11 -42.11 5.79
N ILE A 3 -0.35 -41.11 6.24
CA ILE A 3 -0.87 -39.96 6.98
C ILE A 3 -1.61 -39.09 5.96
N PRO A 4 -2.90 -38.78 6.13
CA PRO A 4 -3.58 -37.87 5.22
C PRO A 4 -2.98 -36.48 5.37
N GLU A 5 -2.35 -35.96 4.31
CA GLU A 5 -1.99 -34.54 4.23
C GLU A 5 -3.27 -33.71 4.36
N LEU A 6 -3.36 -32.93 5.43
CA LEU A 6 -4.37 -31.89 5.60
C LEU A 6 -4.08 -30.78 4.57
N THR A 7 -4.52 -30.98 3.33
CA THR A 7 -4.65 -29.91 2.33
C THR A 7 -5.87 -29.07 2.72
N THR A 8 -5.78 -28.33 3.82
CA THR A 8 -6.69 -27.21 4.03
C THR A 8 -6.31 -26.14 3.00
N PRO A 9 -7.24 -25.62 2.19
CA PRO A 9 -6.93 -24.45 1.40
C PRO A 9 -6.47 -23.37 2.38
N VAL A 10 -5.30 -22.78 2.13
CA VAL A 10 -4.83 -21.64 2.92
C VAL A 10 -5.83 -20.52 2.66
N VAL A 11 -6.78 -20.36 3.58
CA VAL A 11 -7.73 -19.27 3.51
C VAL A 11 -6.93 -18.01 3.83
N ASP A 12 -6.75 -17.12 2.85
CA ASP A 12 -6.21 -15.80 3.13
C ASP A 12 -7.20 -15.08 4.07
N ALA A 13 -6.81 -14.93 5.33
CA ALA A 13 -7.63 -14.34 6.36
C ALA A 13 -8.17 -12.96 5.94
N ASN A 14 -7.41 -12.20 5.16
CA ASN A 14 -7.84 -10.89 4.68
C ASN A 14 -8.97 -11.01 3.66
N GLN A 15 -8.91 -11.98 2.74
CA GLN A 15 -10.00 -12.21 1.77
C GLN A 15 -11.28 -12.68 2.47
N ALA A 16 -11.16 -13.52 3.50
CA ALA A 16 -12.31 -13.97 4.28
C ALA A 16 -12.98 -12.80 5.02
N ILE A 17 -12.18 -11.93 5.65
CA ILE A 17 -12.65 -10.72 6.34
C ILE A 17 -13.30 -9.76 5.36
N LEU A 18 -12.64 -9.44 4.25
CA LEU A 18 -13.19 -8.53 3.22
C LEU A 18 -14.50 -9.06 2.64
N GLY A 19 -14.58 -10.37 2.37
CA GLY A 19 -15.81 -10.99 1.88
C GLY A 19 -16.95 -10.96 2.89
N PHE A 20 -16.66 -11.17 4.19
CA PHE A 20 -17.66 -11.07 5.24
C PHE A 20 -18.18 -9.65 5.42
N LEU A 21 -17.28 -8.67 5.51
CA LEU A 21 -17.62 -7.26 5.69
C LEU A 21 -18.31 -6.68 4.45
N GLY A 22 -17.90 -7.10 3.25
CA GLY A 22 -18.55 -6.71 1.99
C GLY A 22 -20.00 -7.20 1.91
N ARG A 23 -20.28 -8.45 2.27
CA ARG A 23 -21.66 -8.97 2.34
C ARG A 23 -22.51 -8.23 3.37
N LYS A 24 -21.92 -7.83 4.50
CA LYS A 24 -22.60 -7.06 5.54
C LYS A 24 -23.05 -5.70 5.01
N LEU A 25 -22.17 -4.99 4.30
CA LEU A 25 -22.50 -3.74 3.62
C LEU A 25 -23.56 -3.92 2.52
N ASP A 26 -23.47 -4.98 1.71
CA ASP A 26 -24.43 -5.30 0.65
C ASP A 26 -25.84 -5.55 1.19
N ASN A 27 -25.93 -6.16 2.38
CA ASN A 27 -27.18 -6.35 3.11
C ASN A 27 -27.70 -5.06 3.80
N GLY A 28 -27.09 -3.90 3.56
CA GLY A 28 -27.48 -2.60 4.13
C GLY A 28 -27.13 -2.44 5.61
N GLN A 29 -26.25 -3.28 6.16
CA GLN A 29 -25.82 -3.18 7.54
C GLN A 29 -24.59 -2.29 7.66
N GLU A 30 -24.60 -1.36 8.62
CA GLU A 30 -23.44 -0.54 8.92
C GLU A 30 -22.33 -1.38 9.59
N LEU A 31 -21.09 -1.04 9.24
CA LEU A 31 -19.91 -1.58 9.90
C LEU A 31 -19.65 -0.82 11.20
N THR A 32 -19.35 -1.58 12.25
CA THR A 32 -18.86 -1.03 13.52
C THR A 32 -17.45 -0.46 13.35
N GLY A 33 -17.00 0.38 14.29
CA GLY A 33 -15.66 0.97 14.23
C GLY A 33 -14.53 -0.08 14.13
N ILE A 34 -14.67 -1.22 14.81
CA ILE A 34 -13.70 -2.33 14.75
C ILE A 34 -13.73 -2.99 13.37
N GLU A 35 -14.92 -3.21 12.80
CA GLU A 35 -15.09 -3.77 11.46
C GLU A 35 -14.52 -2.85 10.38
N ASN A 36 -14.67 -1.54 10.53
CA ASN A 36 -14.01 -0.57 9.65
C ASN A 36 -12.49 -0.68 9.72
N LEU A 37 -11.91 -0.77 10.92
CA LEU A 37 -10.46 -0.96 11.07
C LEU A 37 -9.97 -2.29 10.48
N MET A 38 -10.75 -3.36 10.64
CA MET A 38 -10.45 -4.66 10.02
C MET A 38 -10.53 -4.59 8.50
N ALA A 39 -11.54 -3.93 7.93
CA ALA A 39 -11.64 -3.69 6.49
C ALA A 39 -10.44 -2.89 5.97
N MET A 40 -10.10 -1.77 6.63
CA MET A 40 -8.96 -0.93 6.23
C MET A 40 -7.64 -1.71 6.27
N THR A 41 -7.41 -2.49 7.33
CA THR A 41 -6.18 -3.27 7.50
C THR A 41 -6.08 -4.40 6.47
N ALA A 42 -7.19 -5.10 6.22
CA ALA A 42 -7.25 -6.16 5.23
C ALA A 42 -7.08 -5.62 3.80
N SER A 43 -7.72 -4.49 3.46
CA SER A 43 -7.60 -3.82 2.17
C SER A 43 -6.20 -3.25 1.92
N ALA A 44 -5.48 -2.82 2.96
CA ALA A 44 -4.14 -2.28 2.80
C ALA A 44 -3.15 -3.29 2.18
N LYS A 45 -3.35 -4.60 2.38
CA LYS A 45 -2.52 -5.63 1.74
C LYS A 45 -2.82 -5.73 0.24
N GLU A 46 -4.08 -5.62 -0.17
CA GLU A 46 -4.50 -5.65 -1.56
C GLU A 46 -4.10 -4.36 -2.30
N LEU A 47 -4.31 -3.20 -1.66
CA LEU A 47 -4.00 -1.88 -2.20
C LEU A 47 -2.51 -1.51 -2.14
N ARG A 48 -1.66 -2.30 -1.46
CA ARG A 48 -0.21 -2.06 -1.39
C ARG A 48 0.46 -2.04 -2.77
N GLN A 49 -0.17 -2.63 -3.79
CA GLN A 49 0.31 -2.56 -5.16
C GLN A 49 0.05 -1.18 -5.82
N ASP A 50 -0.88 -0.39 -5.29
CA ASP A 50 -1.33 0.87 -5.89
C ASP A 50 -0.69 2.13 -5.28
N TYR A 51 -0.08 2.04 -4.10
CA TYR A 51 0.55 3.19 -3.43
C TYR A 51 2.03 3.35 -3.81
N GLY A 52 2.26 3.72 -5.07
CA GLY A 52 3.50 4.35 -5.56
C GLY A 52 4.73 3.43 -5.72
N PRO A 53 5.79 3.92 -6.41
CA PRO A 53 7.01 3.17 -6.64
C PRO A 53 7.61 2.70 -5.30
N THR A 54 8.04 1.44 -5.23
CA THR A 54 8.75 0.93 -4.06
C THR A 54 10.03 1.75 -3.85
N PRO A 55 10.66 1.77 -2.67
CA PRO A 55 11.93 2.46 -2.48
C PRO A 55 13.03 2.06 -3.48
N ALA A 56 12.93 0.85 -4.07
CA ALA A 56 13.81 0.39 -5.13
C ALA A 56 13.51 1.02 -6.50
N ASP A 57 12.27 1.44 -6.72
CA ASP A 57 11.79 2.09 -7.95
C ASP A 57 11.84 3.63 -7.87
N MET A 58 12.21 4.18 -6.71
CA MET A 58 12.53 5.60 -6.59
C MET A 58 13.85 5.86 -7.34
N GLN A 59 13.77 6.14 -8.64
CA GLN A 59 14.88 6.76 -9.36
C GLN A 59 15.16 8.11 -8.70
N LEU A 60 16.18 8.15 -7.85
CA LEU A 60 16.81 9.37 -7.36
C LEU A 60 17.45 10.08 -8.56
N GLU A 61 16.63 10.71 -9.40
CA GLU A 61 17.15 11.74 -10.28
C GLU A 61 17.67 12.85 -9.37
N LYS A 62 19.00 12.98 -9.32
CA LYS A 62 19.67 14.02 -8.55
C LYS A 62 19.04 15.34 -9.00
N PRO A 63 18.35 16.08 -8.12
CA PRO A 63 17.71 17.32 -8.53
C PRO A 63 18.79 18.25 -9.06
N GLU A 64 18.76 18.50 -10.37
CA GLU A 64 19.67 19.44 -10.99
C GLU A 64 19.22 20.85 -10.62
N LEU A 65 20.15 21.64 -10.07
CA LEU A 65 19.87 23.04 -9.77
C LEU A 65 19.53 23.78 -11.07
N PRO A 66 18.43 24.54 -11.12
CA PRO A 66 18.09 25.38 -12.27
C PRO A 66 19.24 26.32 -12.62
N GLU A 67 19.46 26.58 -13.90
CA GLU A 67 20.58 27.42 -14.37
C GLU A 67 20.58 28.82 -13.74
N THR A 68 19.40 29.38 -13.49
CA THR A 68 19.24 30.66 -12.78
C THR A 68 19.86 30.63 -11.38
N VAL A 69 19.69 29.52 -10.65
CA VAL A 69 20.26 29.37 -9.30
C VAL A 69 21.77 29.17 -9.37
N LYS A 70 22.26 28.41 -10.37
CA LYS A 70 23.71 28.26 -10.62
C LYS A 70 24.36 29.61 -10.93
N GLY A 71 23.72 30.46 -11.73
CA GLY A 71 24.21 31.80 -12.07
C GLY A 71 24.25 32.75 -10.87
N VAL A 72 23.22 32.72 -10.00
CA VAL A 72 23.24 33.49 -8.75
C VAL A 72 24.37 33.02 -7.83
N LEU A 73 24.56 31.70 -7.68
CA LEU A 73 25.64 31.15 -6.86
C LEU A 73 27.03 31.52 -7.40
N ALA A 74 27.21 31.55 -8.72
CA ALA A 74 28.46 31.98 -9.34
C ALA A 74 28.79 33.45 -9.00
N ASN A 75 27.80 34.34 -9.06
CA ASN A 75 27.97 35.75 -8.69
C ASN A 75 28.36 35.93 -7.21
N TYR A 76 27.85 35.08 -6.30
CA TYR A 76 28.21 35.11 -4.88
C TYR A 76 29.54 34.42 -4.58
N ALA A 77 29.99 33.49 -5.43
CA ALA A 77 31.30 32.85 -5.32
C ALA A 77 32.46 33.75 -5.80
N GLY A 78 32.16 34.93 -6.37
CA GLY A 78 33.15 35.92 -6.78
C GLY A 78 33.87 35.59 -8.09
N VAL A 79 33.21 34.86 -9.00
CA VAL A 79 33.69 34.58 -10.36
C VAL A 79 33.19 35.65 -11.33
#